data_AF-A0A124FR53-F1
#
_entry.id   AF-A0A124FR53-F1
#
_cell.length_a   1.000
_cell.length_b   1.000
_cell.length_c   1.000
_cell.angle_alpha   90.00
_cell.angle_beta   90.00
_cell.angle_gamma   90.00
#
_symmetry.space_group_name_H-M   'P 1'
#
loop_
_entity.id
_entity.type
_entity.pdbx_description
1 polymer ?
#
loop_
_entity_poly.entity_id
_entity_poly.type
_entity_poly.pdbx_seq_one_letter_code
_entity_poly.pdbx_strand_id
1 'polypeptide(L)' 'MERVTGRATEIGYCSSVWDFCYNGGRLGSPTLVAGPQEGNFHAADEFVEIDSVIDTTSILFHLLEEITRCSGATLPADH' A
#
# COMPACT_ATOMS: atom_id res chain seq x y z
N MET A 1 -6.14 -5.63 3.47
CA MET A 1 -7.10 -4.59 3.02
C MET A 1 -8.46 -4.80 3.65
N GLU A 2 -9.18 -5.87 3.35
CA GLU A 2 -10.53 -6.15 3.91
C GLU A 2 -10.60 -6.11 5.45
N ARG A 3 -9.58 -6.62 6.15
CA ARG A 3 -9.49 -6.52 7.63
C ARG A 3 -9.59 -5.08 8.15
N VAL A 4 -9.04 -4.11 7.42
CA VAL A 4 -8.98 -2.70 7.83
C VAL A 4 -10.20 -1.95 7.32
N THR A 5 -10.53 -2.12 6.05
CA THR A 5 -11.56 -1.29 5.38
C THR A 5 -12.97 -1.90 5.43
N GLY A 6 -13.10 -3.17 5.81
CA GLY A 6 -14.36 -3.93 5.73
C GLY A 6 -14.86 -4.17 4.29
N ARG A 7 -14.06 -3.82 3.28
CA ARG A 7 -14.41 -3.91 1.86
C ARG A 7 -13.54 -4.94 1.16
N ALA A 8 -14.14 -5.66 0.21
CA ALA A 8 -13.38 -6.56 -0.66
C ALA A 8 -12.30 -5.78 -1.43
N THR A 9 -11.12 -6.38 -1.55
CA THR A 9 -10.01 -5.80 -2.30
C THR A 9 -10.35 -5.77 -3.79
N GLU A 10 -10.12 -4.63 -4.43
CA GLU A 10 -10.20 -4.49 -5.88
C GLU A 10 -8.78 -4.44 -6.47
N ILE A 11 -8.56 -5.20 -7.55
CA ILE A 11 -7.31 -5.15 -8.32
C ILE A 11 -7.58 -4.30 -9.56
N GLY A 12 -6.95 -3.14 -9.61
CA GLY A 12 -7.03 -2.22 -10.74
C GLY A 12 -5.78 -2.24 -11.61
N TYR A 13 -5.90 -1.64 -12.79
CA TYR A 13 -4.75 -1.29 -13.63
C TYR A 13 -4.50 0.22 -13.53
N CYS A 14 -3.28 0.61 -13.16
CA CYS A 14 -2.84 2.00 -13.22
C CYS A 14 -2.02 2.19 -14.50
N SER A 15 -2.53 3.02 -15.43
CA SER A 15 -1.84 3.31 -16.70
C SER A 15 -0.76 4.37 -16.52
N SER A 16 0.25 4.04 -15.72
CA SER A 16 1.40 4.91 -15.43
C SER A 16 2.69 4.08 -15.38
N VAL A 17 3.82 4.74 -15.62
CA VAL A 17 5.15 4.15 -15.49
C VAL A 17 5.76 4.60 -14.17
N TRP A 18 6.18 3.62 -13.36
CA TRP A 18 6.80 3.86 -12.06
C TRP A 18 7.87 2.80 -11.78
N ASP A 19 8.55 2.93 -10.64
CA ASP A 19 9.56 1.98 -10.14
C ASP A 19 9.06 0.52 -10.09
N PHE A 20 7.75 0.29 -9.90
CA PHE A 20 7.21 -1.08 -9.88
C PHE A 20 7.36 -1.81 -11.23
N CYS A 21 7.40 -1.09 -12.35
CA CYS A 21 7.67 -1.69 -13.66
C CYS A 21 9.09 -2.29 -13.70
N TYR A 22 10.03 -1.69 -12.99
CA TYR A 22 11.41 -2.14 -12.90
C TYR A 22 11.59 -3.20 -11.81
N ASN A 23 11.08 -2.96 -10.60
CA ASN A 23 11.22 -3.88 -9.46
C ASN A 23 10.50 -5.21 -9.72
N GLY A 24 9.23 -5.13 -10.12
CA GLY A 24 8.42 -6.30 -10.43
C GLY A 24 8.77 -6.90 -11.80
N GLY A 25 8.76 -6.06 -12.84
CA GLY A 25 8.89 -6.52 -14.21
C GLY A 25 10.32 -6.93 -14.60
N ARG A 26 11.33 -6.14 -14.21
CA ARG A 26 12.72 -6.35 -14.66
C ARG A 26 13.58 -7.11 -13.66
N LEU A 27 13.47 -6.78 -12.38
CA LEU A 27 14.24 -7.45 -11.33
C LEU A 27 13.57 -8.73 -10.83
N GLY A 28 12.30 -8.98 -11.19
CA GLY A 28 11.56 -10.18 -10.78
C GLY A 28 11.28 -10.25 -9.28
N SER A 29 11.38 -9.12 -8.58
CA SER A 29 11.12 -9.06 -7.14
C SER A 29 9.62 -8.98 -6.88
N PRO A 30 9.06 -9.75 -5.93
CA PRO A 30 7.66 -9.60 -5.52
C PRO A 30 7.37 -8.14 -5.18
N THR A 31 6.42 -7.52 -5.91
CA THR A 31 6.14 -6.10 -5.81
C THR A 31 4.64 -5.91 -5.63
N LEU A 32 4.25 -5.20 -4.58
CA LEU A 32 2.88 -4.79 -4.31
C LEU A 32 2.78 -3.28 -4.48
N VAL A 33 1.79 -2.83 -5.25
CA VAL A 33 1.44 -1.41 -5.38
C VAL A 33 0.10 -1.22 -4.69
N ALA A 34 0.08 -0.39 -3.66
CA ALA A 34 -1.11 -0.06 -2.89
C ALA A 34 -0.93 1.37 -2.33
N GLY A 35 -2.01 2.16 -2.37
CA GLY A 35 -1.99 3.55 -1.95
C GLY A 35 -3.38 4.04 -1.55
N PRO A 36 -3.47 5.27 -1.02
CA PRO A 36 -4.74 5.89 -0.65
C PRO A 36 -5.59 6.20 -1.89
N GLN A 37 -6.84 6.57 -1.64
CA GLN A 37 -7.69 7.14 -2.67
C GLN A 37 -7.29 8.59 -2.92
N GLU A 38 -7.09 8.91 -4.18
CA GLU A 38 -6.53 10.15 -4.68
C GLU A 38 -7.18 10.51 -6.02
N GLY A 39 -6.97 11.73 -6.48
CA GLY A 39 -7.55 12.18 -7.74
C GLY A 39 -6.81 13.37 -8.35
N ASN A 40 -7.05 13.59 -9.63
CA ASN A 40 -6.51 14.71 -10.41
C ASN A 40 -4.97 14.80 -10.39
N PHE A 41 -4.28 13.67 -10.52
CA PHE A 41 -2.83 13.61 -10.61
C PHE A 41 -2.25 14.63 -11.58
N HIS A 42 -1.22 15.36 -11.14
CA HIS A 42 -0.52 16.35 -11.96
C HIS A 42 -1.38 17.55 -12.41
N ALA A 43 -2.51 17.79 -11.75
CA ALA A 43 -3.36 18.96 -11.97
C ALA A 43 -3.29 19.93 -10.77
N ALA A 44 -3.83 21.13 -10.96
CA ALA A 44 -3.82 22.18 -9.92
C ALA A 44 -4.75 21.84 -8.73
N ASP A 45 -5.67 20.91 -8.93
CA ASP A 45 -6.66 20.41 -7.98
C ASP A 45 -6.41 18.95 -7.57
N GLU A 46 -5.14 18.51 -7.61
CA GLU A 46 -4.69 17.23 -7.07
C GLU A 46 -5.05 17.11 -5.58
N PHE A 47 -5.59 15.96 -5.18
CA PHE A 47 -6.03 15.73 -3.81
C PHE A 47 -5.87 14.27 -3.38
N VAL A 48 -5.95 14.07 -2.07
CA VAL A 48 -5.98 12.75 -1.43
C VAL A 48 -7.04 12.74 -0.33
N GLU A 49 -7.75 11.61 -0.19
CA GLU A 49 -8.77 11.42 0.84
C GLU A 49 -8.12 11.00 2.16
N ILE A 50 -8.26 11.83 3.20
CA ILE A 50 -7.53 11.64 4.48
C ILE A 50 -7.89 10.32 5.17
N ASP A 51 -9.16 9.92 5.18
CA ASP A 51 -9.58 8.65 5.78
C ASP A 51 -8.92 7.47 5.07
N SER A 52 -8.77 7.55 3.74
CA SER A 52 -8.11 6.51 2.96
C SER A 52 -6.59 6.44 3.22
N VAL A 53 -5.97 7.56 3.61
CA VAL A 53 -4.57 7.59 4.06
C VAL A 53 -4.42 6.81 5.36
N ILE A 54 -5.30 7.04 6.33
CA ILE A 54 -5.31 6.33 7.62
C ILE A 54 -5.50 4.83 7.40
N ASP A 55 -6.44 4.44 6.55
CA ASP A 55 -6.66 3.04 6.19
C ASP A 55 -5.43 2.43 5.53
N THR A 56 -4.81 3.14 4.58
CA THR A 56 -3.59 2.69 3.88
C THR A 56 -2.44 2.49 4.85
N THR A 57 -2.23 3.43 5.78
CA THR A 57 -1.20 3.31 6.83
C THR A 57 -1.46 2.09 7.71
N SER A 58 -2.71 1.84 8.11
CA SER A 58 -3.08 0.68 8.92
C SER A 58 -2.87 -0.64 8.18
N ILE A 59 -3.15 -0.68 6.88
CA ILE A 59 -2.88 -1.84 6.01
C ILE A 59 -1.38 -2.12 5.95
N LEU A 60 -0.55 -1.09 5.74
CA LEU A 60 0.91 -1.22 5.70
C LEU A 60 1.46 -1.71 7.03
N PHE A 61 0.97 -1.16 8.15
CA PHE A 61 1.36 -1.58 9.49
C PHE A 61 1.12 -3.08 9.71
N HIS A 62 -0.10 -3.56 9.42
CA HIS A 62 -0.42 -4.99 9.58
C HIS A 62 0.37 -5.89 8.62
N LEU A 63 0.62 -5.44 7.39
CA LEU A 63 1.48 -6.17 6.46
C LEU A 63 2.90 -6.34 7.02
N LEU A 64 3.47 -5.26 7.55
CA LEU A 64 4.81 -5.30 8.16
C LEU A 64 4.82 -6.16 9.42
N GLU A 65 3.81 -6.07 10.27
CA GLU A 65 3.64 -6.92 11.46
C GLU A 65 3.61 -8.41 11.09
N GLU A 66 2.88 -8.77 10.03
CA GLU A 66 2.77 -10.15 9.55
C GLU A 66 4.10 -10.65 8.97
N ILE A 67 4.75 -9.86 8.11
CA ILE A 67 6.05 -10.21 7.52
C ILE A 67 7.12 -10.37 8.60
N THR A 68 7.19 -9.43 9.55
CA THR A 68 8.21 -9.44 10.61
C THR A 68 7.98 -10.56 11.62
N ARG A 69 6.72 -10.86 11.98
CA ARG A 69 6.37 -12.05 12.79
C ARG A 69 6.83 -13.34 12.14
N CYS A 70 6.60 -13.51 10.84
CA CYS A 70 7.04 -14.71 10.12
C CYS A 70 8.57 -14.80 10.00
N SER A 71 9.29 -13.68 10.11
CA SER A 71 10.76 -13.61 10.05
C SER A 71 11.45 -13.83 11.42
N GLY A 72 10.70 -13.92 12.53
CA GLY A 72 11.24 -14.05 13.88
C GLY A 72 11.79 -12.73 14.46
N ALA A 73 11.58 -11.60 13.77
CA ALA A 73 11.95 -10.28 14.25
C ALA A 73 10.78 -9.68 15.04
N THR A 74 10.88 -9.67 16.37
CA THR A 74 9.87 -9.04 17.22
C THR A 74 9.99 -7.51 17.12
N LEU A 75 8.95 -6.84 16.64
CA LEU A 75 8.83 -5.38 16.77
C LEU A 75 8.80 -5.02 18.28
N PRO A 76 9.49 -3.94 18.70
CA PRO A 76 9.41 -3.50 20.09
C PRO A 76 7.96 -3.14 20.42
N ALA A 77 7.47 -3.65 21.56
CA ALA A 77 6.15 -3.34 22.06
C ALA A 77 6.02 -1.82 22.26
N ASP A 78 4.96 -1.29 21.70
CA ASP A 78 4.42 0.04 21.90
C ASP A 78 4.23 0.34 23.40
N HIS A 79 4.79 1.48 23.84
CA HIS A 79 4.72 2.03 25.19
C HIS A 79 3.58 3.04 25.34
#